data_AF-A0AB36F0B7-F1
#
_entry.id   AF-A0AB36F0B7-F1
#
_cell.length_a   1.000
_cell.length_b   1.000
_cell.length_c   1.000
_cell.angle_alpha   90.00
_cell.angle_beta   90.00
_cell.angle_gamma   90.00
#
_symmetry.space_group_name_H-M   'P 1'
#
loop_
_entity.id
_entity.type
_entity.pdbx_description
1 polymer ?
#
loop_
_entity_poly.entity_id
_entity_poly.type
_entity_poly.pdbx_seq_one_letter_code
_entity_poly.pdbx_strand_id
1 'polypeptide(L)'
;MGGAREDLKLLMALCVARARGQYRDLSPKALLSVVAGLVYFLTPVDAIPDWVLGAGLIDDLAVLAWVMRTWGRELEAFRRWRDAQAPEVVARLEQLPAPQELSEEFN
;
A
#
# COMPACT_ATOMS: atom_id res chain seq x y z
N MET A 1 4.17 0.52 -17.08
CA MET A 1 4.40 1.18 -15.78
C MET A 1 3.11 1.89 -15.42
N GLY A 2 2.48 1.49 -14.32
CA GLY A 2 1.26 2.15 -13.83
C GLY A 2 1.60 3.57 -13.36
N GLY A 3 0.61 4.44 -13.30
CA GLY A 3 0.80 5.76 -12.69
C GLY A 3 0.95 5.63 -11.17
N ALA A 4 1.54 6.64 -10.51
CA ALA A 4 1.72 6.65 -9.04
C ALA A 4 0.42 6.37 -8.26
N ARG A 5 -0.73 6.82 -8.78
CA ARG A 5 -2.06 6.53 -8.22
C ARG A 5 -2.43 5.04 -8.28
N GLU A 6 -2.07 4.36 -9.36
CA GLU A 6 -2.32 2.93 -9.55
C GLU A 6 -1.42 2.09 -8.64
N ASP A 7 -0.16 2.48 -8.51
CA ASP A 7 0.78 1.86 -7.59
C ASP A 7 0.31 2.05 -6.13
N LEU A 8 -0.13 3.24 -5.76
CA LEU A 8 -0.71 3.49 -4.44
C LEU A 8 -1.92 2.58 -4.17
N LYS A 9 -2.85 2.45 -5.13
CA LYS A 9 -3.99 1.53 -5.03
C LYS A 9 -3.54 0.09 -4.84
N LEU A 10 -2.52 -0.36 -5.58
CA LEU A 10 -1.97 -1.70 -5.47
C LEU A 10 -1.40 -1.94 -4.06
N LEU A 11 -0.64 -0.98 -3.52
CA LEU A 11 -0.07 -1.06 -2.18
C LEU A 11 -1.14 -1.07 -1.09
N MET A 12 -2.17 -0.21 -1.20
CA MET A 12 -3.30 -0.22 -0.27
C MET A 12 -4.06 -1.54 -0.29
N ALA A 13 -4.36 -2.07 -1.49
CA ALA A 13 -5.02 -3.36 -1.66
C ALA A 13 -4.19 -4.51 -1.06
N LEU A 14 -2.87 -4.47 -1.17
CA LEU A 14 -1.97 -5.45 -0.55
C LEU A 14 -2.10 -5.43 0.97
N CYS A 15 -2.10 -4.25 1.58
CA CYS A 15 -2.29 -4.12 3.03
C CYS A 15 -3.64 -4.68 3.49
N VAL A 16 -4.73 -4.37 2.78
CA VAL A 16 -6.07 -4.89 3.09
C VAL A 16 -6.12 -6.41 2.92
N ALA A 17 -5.61 -6.95 1.81
CA ALA A 17 -5.58 -8.39 1.56
C ALA A 17 -4.75 -9.13 2.62
N ARG A 18 -3.66 -8.52 3.09
CA ARG A 18 -2.83 -9.09 4.17
C ARG A 18 -3.54 -9.04 5.53
N ALA A 19 -4.19 -7.92 5.85
CA ALA A 19 -4.95 -7.76 7.09
C ALA A 19 -6.08 -8.79 7.20
N ARG A 20 -6.79 -9.03 6.10
CA ARG A 20 -7.86 -10.05 5.99
C ARG A 20 -7.36 -11.49 5.83
N GLY A 21 -6.04 -11.70 5.85
CA GLY A 21 -5.43 -13.02 5.65
C GLY A 21 -5.61 -13.64 4.25
N GLN A 22 -6.14 -12.90 3.28
CA GLN A 22 -6.42 -13.34 1.91
C GLN A 22 -5.14 -13.51 1.09
N TYR A 23 -4.10 -12.73 1.39
CA TYR A 23 -2.79 -12.83 0.73
C TYR A 23 -1.66 -12.95 1.75
N ARG A 24 -0.85 -14.02 1.61
CA ARG A 24 0.24 -14.34 2.54
C ARG A 24 1.61 -14.48 1.88
N ASP A 25 1.66 -14.51 0.55
CA ASP A 25 2.88 -14.69 -0.23
C ASP A 25 3.65 -13.37 -0.40
N LEU A 26 4.05 -12.83 0.75
CA LEU A 26 4.80 -11.58 0.87
C LEU A 26 5.82 -11.71 2.01
N SER A 27 7.05 -11.28 1.76
CA SER A 27 8.08 -11.25 2.78
C SER A 27 7.73 -10.23 3.88
N PRO A 28 8.10 -10.48 5.15
CA PRO A 28 7.86 -9.51 6.23
C PRO A 28 8.53 -8.15 5.98
N LYS A 29 9.68 -8.15 5.28
CA LYS A 29 10.40 -6.92 4.91
C LYS A 29 9.63 -6.12 3.86
N ALA A 30 9.09 -6.78 2.83
CA ALA A 30 8.24 -6.13 1.85
C ALA A 30 7.00 -5.52 2.50
N LEU A 31 6.33 -6.25 3.41
CA LEU A 31 5.17 -5.73 4.14
C LEU A 31 5.53 -4.45 4.91
N LEU A 32 6.62 -4.49 5.68
CA LEU A 32 7.07 -3.35 6.46
C LEU A 32 7.42 -2.14 5.58
N SER A 33 8.14 -2.35 4.46
CA SER A 33 8.46 -1.28 3.52
C SER A 33 7.22 -0.67 2.87
N VAL A 34 6.24 -1.49 2.49
CA VAL A 34 4.98 -1.01 1.90
C VAL A 34 4.19 -0.20 2.92
N VAL A 35 4.04 -0.71 4.15
CA VAL A 35 3.35 0.02 5.22
C VAL A 35 4.07 1.33 5.54
N ALA A 36 5.39 1.32 5.67
CA ALA A 36 6.18 2.52 5.92
C ALA A 36 6.02 3.56 4.79
N GLY A 37 6.10 3.12 3.53
CA GLY A 37 5.91 4.00 2.37
C GLY A 37 4.48 4.57 2.30
N LEU A 38 3.46 3.78 2.62
CA LEU A 38 2.07 4.24 2.67
C LEU A 38 1.82 5.21 3.83
N VAL A 39 2.34 4.92 5.02
CA VAL A 39 2.22 5.81 6.18
C VAL A 39 2.89 7.15 5.86
N TYR A 40 4.12 7.12 5.34
CA TYR A 40 4.83 8.32 4.91
C TYR A 40 4.04 9.15 3.89
N PHE A 41 3.42 8.48 2.90
CA PHE A 41 2.60 9.14 1.87
C PHE A 41 1.24 9.66 2.37
N LEU A 42 0.60 8.98 3.32
CA LEU A 42 -0.78 9.27 3.80
C LEU A 42 -0.83 10.14 5.05
N THR A 43 0.28 10.29 5.79
CA THR A 43 0.32 11.20 6.93
C THR A 43 0.06 12.64 6.45
N PRO A 44 -0.95 13.33 7.01
CA PRO A 44 -1.30 14.67 6.58
C PRO A 44 -0.18 15.60 7.02
N VAL A 45 0.71 16.00 6.09
CA VAL A 45 1.74 17.01 6.31
C VAL A 45 2.82 16.55 7.31
N ASP A 46 4.05 16.38 6.83
CA ASP A 46 5.19 17.15 7.38
C ASP A 46 5.07 17.51 8.88
N ALA A 47 5.03 16.50 9.78
CA ALA A 47 4.95 16.70 11.23
C ALA A 47 6.25 17.31 11.83
N ILE A 48 7.06 17.93 10.97
CA ILE A 48 8.23 18.73 11.27
C ILE A 48 7.90 20.17 10.87
N PRO A 49 7.70 21.09 11.82
CA PRO A 49 7.56 22.51 11.49
C PRO A 49 8.91 23.07 11.01
N ASP A 50 8.86 23.66 9.81
CA ASP A 50 9.79 24.58 9.13
C ASP A 50 11.23 24.09 8.89
N TRP A 51 11.68 24.06 7.60
CA TRP A 51 12.98 24.61 7.08
C TRP A 51 13.24 24.37 5.57
N VAL A 52 12.47 23.54 4.84
CA VAL A 52 12.78 23.28 3.41
C VAL A 52 11.58 23.54 2.50
N LEU A 53 11.42 24.82 2.16
CA LEU A 53 10.56 25.31 1.08
C LEU A 53 10.93 24.64 -0.26
N GLY A 54 10.32 23.49 -0.59
CA GLY A 54 10.27 22.95 -1.96
C GLY A 54 10.74 21.50 -2.21
N ALA A 55 11.23 20.75 -1.21
CA ALA A 55 11.81 19.41 -1.43
C ALA A 55 10.93 18.21 -1.07
N GLY A 56 9.91 18.37 -0.22
CA GLY A 56 9.16 17.25 0.37
C GLY A 56 8.49 16.31 -0.65
N LEU A 57 7.86 16.87 -1.70
CA LEU A 57 7.15 16.09 -2.72
C LEU A 57 8.02 15.11 -3.52
N ILE A 58 9.32 15.40 -3.66
CA ILE A 58 10.25 14.56 -4.44
C ILE A 58 10.70 13.36 -3.62
N ASP A 59 10.86 13.51 -2.30
CA ASP A 59 11.31 12.44 -1.41
C ASP A 59 10.22 11.36 -1.21
N ASP A 60 8.95 11.76 -1.06
CA ASP A 60 7.79 10.85 -1.01
C ASP A 60 7.68 9.94 -2.25
N LEU A 61 7.82 10.55 -3.43
CA LEU A 61 7.82 9.80 -4.69
C LEU A 61 9.05 8.91 -4.83
N ALA A 62 10.20 9.35 -4.31
CA ALA A 62 11.42 8.55 -4.29
C ALA A 62 11.28 7.32 -3.38
N VAL A 63 10.66 7.46 -2.20
CA VAL A 63 10.36 6.33 -1.30
C VAL A 63 9.40 5.35 -1.97
N LEU A 64 8.31 5.83 -2.57
CA LEU A 64 7.36 4.97 -3.29
C LEU A 64 8.05 4.24 -4.45
N ALA A 65 8.82 4.96 -5.26
CA ALA A 65 9.58 4.37 -6.37
C ALA A 65 10.62 3.35 -5.89
N TRP A 66 11.27 3.61 -4.75
CA TRP A 66 12.20 2.68 -4.14
C TRP A 66 11.51 1.40 -3.67
N VAL A 67 10.33 1.49 -3.05
CA VAL A 67 9.51 0.32 -2.67
C VAL A 67 9.14 -0.49 -3.91
N MET A 68 8.62 0.18 -4.94
CA MET A 68 8.21 -0.45 -6.21
C MET A 68 9.38 -1.18 -6.89
N ARG A 69 10.58 -0.57 -6.88
CA ARG A 69 11.79 -1.16 -7.45
C ARG A 69 12.33 -2.32 -6.61
N THR A 70 12.39 -2.15 -5.29
CA THR A 70 12.99 -3.13 -4.38
C THR A 70 12.14 -4.41 -4.29
N TRP A 71 10.82 -4.24 -4.23
CA TRP A 71 9.87 -5.32 -4.03
C TRP A 71 9.08 -5.70 -5.28
N GLY A 72 9.52 -5.25 -6.47
CA GLY A 72 8.78 -5.38 -7.72
C GLY A 72 8.31 -6.80 -8.02
N ARG A 73 9.13 -7.83 -7.75
CA ARG A 73 8.72 -9.24 -7.95
C ARG A 73 7.57 -9.67 -7.05
N GLU A 74 7.60 -9.27 -5.78
CA GLU A 74 6.54 -9.59 -4.81
C GLU A 74 5.26 -8.81 -5.12
N LEU A 75 5.40 -7.54 -5.50
CA LEU A 75 4.28 -6.70 -5.92
C LEU A 75 3.64 -7.17 -7.23
N GLU A 76 4.44 -7.71 -8.15
CA GLU A 76 3.93 -8.32 -9.37
C GLU A 76 3.20 -9.63 -9.08
N ALA A 77 3.71 -10.48 -8.18
CA ALA A 77 3.00 -11.67 -7.72
C ALA A 77 1.64 -11.31 -7.11
N PHE A 78 1.62 -10.29 -6.23
CA PHE A 78 0.38 -9.77 -5.68
C PHE A 78 -0.57 -9.23 -6.76
N ARG A 79 -0.06 -8.47 -7.73
CA ARG A 79 -0.85 -7.93 -8.84
C ARG A 79 -1.52 -9.06 -9.63
N ARG A 80 -0.77 -10.11 -9.99
CA ARG A 80 -1.33 -11.27 -10.70
C ARG A 80 -2.37 -12.00 -9.86
N TRP A 81 -2.13 -12.17 -8.56
CA TRP A 81 -3.10 -12.76 -7.65
C TRP A 81 -4.40 -11.95 -7.58
N ARG A 82 -4.29 -10.63 -7.44
CA ARG A 82 -5.42 -9.69 -7.38
C ARG A 82 -6.22 -9.73 -8.68
N ASP A 83 -5.55 -9.67 -9.82
CA ASP A 83 -6.18 -9.63 -11.14
C ASP A 83 -6.85 -10.98 -11.50
N ALA A 84 -6.51 -12.06 -10.79
CA ALA A 84 -7.17 -13.36 -10.89
C ALA A 84 -8.39 -13.50 -9.96
N GLN A 85 -8.66 -12.52 -9.07
CA GLN A 85 -9.83 -12.55 -8.19
C GLN A 85 -11.09 -12.09 -8.92
N ALA A 86 -12.26 -12.50 -8.40
CA ALA A 86 -13.54 -12.01 -8.89
C ALA A 86 -13.66 -10.47 -8.70
N PRO A 87 -14.36 -9.75 -9.58
CA PRO A 87 -14.50 -8.29 -9.50
C PRO A 87 -15.01 -7.80 -8.14
N GLU A 88 -15.84 -8.59 -7.47
CA GLU A 88 -16.40 -8.29 -6.15
C GLU A 88 -15.30 -8.31 -5.05
N VAL A 89 -14.34 -9.23 -5.15
CA VAL A 89 -13.21 -9.32 -4.22
C VAL A 89 -12.29 -8.12 -4.44
N VAL A 90 -11.98 -7.80 -5.70
CA VAL A 90 -11.15 -6.63 -6.04
C VAL A 90 -11.81 -5.35 -5.55
N ALA A 91 -13.12 -5.17 -5.76
CA ALA A 91 -13.87 -4.02 -5.26
C ALA A 91 -13.80 -3.91 -3.73
N ARG A 92 -13.88 -5.02 -3.00
CA ARG A 92 -13.72 -5.05 -1.53
C ARG A 92 -12.30 -4.72 -1.07
N LEU A 93 -11.28 -4.93 -1.89
CA LEU A 93 -9.90 -4.54 -1.58
C LEU A 93 -9.67 -3.04 -1.81
N GLU A 94 -10.37 -2.45 -2.80
CA GLU A 94 -10.31 -1.01 -3.07
C GLU A 94 -11.18 -0.18 -2.10
N GLN A 95 -12.22 -0.80 -1.53
CA GLN A 95 -12.99 -0.22 -0.43
C GLN A 95 -12.23 -0.42 0.88
N LEU A 96 -11.66 0.66 1.43
CA LEU A 96 -11.14 0.60 2.80
C LEU A 96 -12.29 0.14 3.73
N PRO A 97 -12.08 -0.93 4.53
CA PRO A 97 -13.10 -1.37 5.46
C PRO A 97 -13.46 -0.24 6.42
N ALA A 98 -14.74 -0.16 6.77
CA ALA A 98 -15.13 0.74 7.85
C ALA A 98 -14.41 0.30 9.13
N PRO A 99 -13.99 1.22 10.02
CA PRO A 99 -13.30 0.87 11.27
C PRO A 99 -14.03 -0.20 12.10
N GLN A 100 -15.36 -0.27 11.96
CA GLN A 100 -16.26 -1.22 12.63
C GLN A 100 -16.07 -2.67 12.13
N GLU A 101 -15.81 -2.87 10.83
CA GLU A 101 -15.63 -4.20 10.23
C GLU A 101 -14.30 -4.85 10.63
N LEU A 102 -13.25 -4.03 10.85
CA LEU A 102 -11.97 -4.53 11.34
C LEU A 102 -12.08 -5.09 12.76
N SER A 103 -12.89 -4.48 13.63
CA SER A 103 -13.09 -4.98 15.00
C SER A 103 -13.85 -6.31 15.08
N GLU A 104 -14.72 -6.61 14.10
CA GLU A 104 -15.51 -7.86 14.09
C GLU A 104 -14.74 -9.06 13.50
N GLU A 105 -13.76 -8.82 12.63
CA GLU A 105 -12.96 -9.89 12.01
C GLU A 105 -11.86 -10.45 12.93
N PHE A 106 -11.50 -9.73 14.01
CA PHE A 106 -10.49 -10.12 15.00
C PHE A 106 -11.09 -10.61 16.35
N ASN A 107 -12.41 -10.80 16.44
CA ASN A 107 -13.11 -11.34 17.62
C ASN A 107 -13.70 -12.72 17.32
#